data_AF-A0ABD0M7C9-F1
#
_entry.id   AF-A0ABD0M7C9-F1
#
_cell.length_a   1.000
_cell.length_b   1.000
_cell.length_c   1.000
_cell.angle_alpha   90.00
_cell.angle_beta   90.00
_cell.angle_gamma   90.00
#
_symmetry.space_group_name_H-M   'P 1'
#
loop_
_entity.id
_entity.type
_entity.pdbx_description
1 polymer ?
#
loop_
_entity_poly.entity_id
_entity_poly.type
_entity_poly.pdbx_seq_one_letter_code
_entity_poly.pdbx_strand_id
1 'polypeptide(L)'
;MPANCLSCGERPIFWKKTSEHCVISDKCWTRMTKLGYSQYSLSHEIFYLQLAELAGCLPQMTWQILTYDQPGLHVLQDTFCANMLREAIHIARADYPARHQDLFMEQAALCGMYGYAEFFQYPWLDKILSWQDHQRGCYTWAGWPLEKHVTGSHHISKREERRLADGCLCHRTTVAAAALVQYVRYLTETYVAQQTQQLDHLFSGL
;
A
#
# COMPACT_ATOMS: atom_id res chain seq x y z
N MET A 1 -8.06 -3.16 14.74
CA MET A 1 -8.20 -1.77 15.24
C MET A 1 -9.18 -1.02 14.33
N PRO A 2 -10.07 -0.14 14.83
CA PRO A 2 -11.16 0.36 14.00
C PRO A 2 -10.62 1.35 12.96
N ALA A 3 -10.55 0.88 11.71
CA ALA A 3 -10.40 1.65 10.48
C ALA A 3 -11.61 2.60 10.26
N ASN A 4 -11.77 3.56 11.18
CA ASN A 4 -12.85 4.56 11.16
C ASN A 4 -12.34 5.92 10.64
N CYS A 5 -11.12 6.00 10.12
CA CYS A 5 -10.61 7.19 9.43
C CYS A 5 -10.81 7.11 7.91
N LEU A 6 -11.10 5.90 7.39
CA LEU A 6 -11.70 5.68 6.06
C LEU A 6 -13.23 5.77 6.11
N SER A 7 -13.83 5.77 7.31
CA SER A 7 -15.21 6.19 7.53
C SER A 7 -15.22 7.68 7.89
N CYS A 8 -15.09 8.55 6.88
CA CYS A 8 -15.86 9.79 6.95
C CYS A 8 -17.30 9.39 7.27
N GLY A 9 -17.91 10.02 8.27
CA GLY A 9 -19.21 9.66 8.84
C GLY A 9 -20.41 9.80 7.90
N GLU A 10 -20.21 9.74 6.58
CA GLU A 10 -21.24 9.58 5.56
C GLU A 10 -20.67 8.75 4.40
N ARG A 11 -21.19 7.51 4.25
CA ARG A 11 -21.15 6.59 3.09
C ARG A 11 -19.81 6.35 2.34
N PRO A 12 -19.54 5.10 1.90
CA PRO A 12 -18.36 4.77 1.09
C PRO A 12 -18.36 5.64 -0.16
N ILE A 13 -17.19 6.21 -0.45
CA ILE A 13 -16.85 7.14 -1.54
C ILE A 13 -17.78 6.96 -2.76
N PHE A 14 -18.92 7.63 -2.71
CA PHE A 14 -19.69 8.00 -3.88
C PHE A 14 -19.43 9.49 -4.02
N TRP A 15 -18.69 9.83 -5.05
CA TRP A 15 -18.44 11.18 -5.52
C TRP A 15 -19.77 11.92 -5.68
N LYS A 16 -20.22 12.61 -4.64
CA LYS A 16 -21.23 13.64 -4.79
C LYS A 16 -20.50 14.86 -5.32
N LYS A 17 -20.77 15.15 -6.59
CA LYS A 17 -20.32 16.31 -7.37
C LYS A 17 -20.89 17.64 -6.83
N THR A 18 -20.85 17.85 -5.51
CA THR A 18 -21.57 18.95 -4.84
C THR A 18 -20.79 19.70 -3.76
N SER A 19 -19.52 19.40 -3.50
CA SER A 19 -18.66 20.33 -2.75
C SER A 19 -17.28 20.42 -3.39
N GLU A 20 -16.93 21.61 -3.89
CA GLU A 20 -15.65 21.93 -4.53
C GLU A 20 -14.46 21.94 -3.56
N HIS A 21 -14.63 21.50 -2.31
CA HIS A 21 -13.61 21.56 -1.27
C HIS A 21 -13.45 20.20 -0.57
N CYS A 22 -12.21 19.71 -0.55
CA CYS A 22 -11.86 18.55 0.27
C CYS A 22 -11.90 18.93 1.75
N VAL A 23 -12.51 18.07 2.58
CA VAL A 23 -12.58 18.25 4.03
C VAL A 23 -11.90 17.08 4.73
N ILE A 24 -10.75 17.36 5.34
CA ILE A 24 -10.02 16.44 6.20
C ILE A 24 -10.24 16.87 7.64
N SER A 25 -10.90 16.01 8.43
CA SER A 25 -11.07 16.28 9.87
C SER A 25 -9.76 16.19 10.63
N ASP A 26 -9.58 17.07 11.59
CA ASP A 26 -8.45 17.12 12.52
C ASP A 26 -8.19 15.78 13.22
N LYS A 27 -9.26 15.08 13.60
CA LYS A 27 -9.18 13.76 14.22
C LYS A 27 -8.56 12.71 13.29
N CYS A 28 -8.91 12.73 12.00
CA CYS A 28 -8.31 11.83 11.02
C CYS A 28 -6.86 12.24 10.74
N TRP A 29 -6.62 13.54 10.52
CA TRP A 29 -5.28 14.05 10.25
C TRP A 29 -4.29 13.67 11.34
N THR A 30 -4.57 14.06 12.59
CA THR A 30 -3.71 13.79 13.75
C THR A 30 -3.50 12.31 14.02
N ARG A 31 -4.49 11.46 13.69
CA ARG A 31 -4.37 10.00 13.87
C ARG A 31 -3.53 9.35 12.78
N MET A 32 -3.70 9.77 11.53
CA MET A 32 -3.10 9.14 10.35
C MET A 32 -1.73 9.74 9.99
N THR A 33 -1.30 10.78 10.69
CA THR A 33 0.04 11.38 10.57
C THR A 33 0.84 11.23 11.87
N LYS A 34 0.46 10.29 12.73
CA LYS A 34 1.08 10.10 14.05
C LYS A 34 2.28 9.17 13.93
N LEU A 35 3.47 9.71 14.18
CA LEU A 35 4.69 8.89 14.19
C LEU A 35 4.62 7.72 15.19
N GLY A 36 5.23 6.60 14.81
CA GLY A 36 5.47 5.43 15.68
C GLY A 36 4.49 4.26 15.49
N TYR A 37 3.58 4.31 14.52
CA TYR A 37 2.85 3.11 14.10
C TYR A 37 3.74 2.10 13.38
N SER A 38 3.26 0.87 13.32
CA SER A 38 3.93 -0.27 12.70
C SER A 38 2.92 -1.17 12.00
N GLN A 39 3.42 -2.05 11.13
CA GLN A 39 2.64 -3.05 10.41
C GLN A 39 1.46 -2.41 9.67
N TYR A 40 0.29 -3.06 9.65
CA TYR A 40 -0.92 -2.56 9.00
C TYR A 40 -1.36 -1.16 9.44
N SER A 41 -1.03 -0.75 10.67
CA SER A 41 -1.35 0.63 11.10
C SER A 41 -0.52 1.65 10.34
N LEU A 42 0.76 1.36 10.09
CA LEU A 42 1.64 2.18 9.26
C LEU A 42 1.22 2.13 7.79
N SER A 43 0.79 0.96 7.28
CA SER A 43 0.19 0.84 5.93
C SER A 43 -0.98 1.80 5.74
N HIS A 44 -1.86 1.87 6.72
CA HIS A 44 -3.00 2.78 6.67
C HIS A 44 -2.59 4.26 6.66
N GLU A 45 -1.48 4.65 7.30
CA GLU A 45 -0.98 6.04 7.25
C GLU A 45 -0.59 6.44 5.83
N ILE A 46 0.22 5.63 5.15
CA ILE A 46 0.57 5.86 3.74
C ILE A 46 -0.68 5.83 2.85
N PHE A 47 -1.52 4.81 2.99
CA PHE A 47 -2.71 4.67 2.15
C PHE A 47 -3.67 5.85 2.32
N TYR A 48 -3.78 6.39 3.54
CA TYR A 48 -4.56 7.59 3.81
C TYR A 48 -4.03 8.82 3.06
N LEU A 49 -2.71 9.04 3.07
CA LEU A 49 -2.08 10.14 2.34
C LEU A 49 -2.29 9.98 0.82
N GLN A 50 -2.09 8.78 0.28
CA GLN A 50 -2.28 8.48 -1.14
C GLN A 50 -3.72 8.72 -1.61
N LEU A 51 -4.71 8.30 -0.82
CA LEU A 51 -6.11 8.56 -1.14
C LEU A 51 -6.44 10.06 -1.12
N ALA A 52 -5.89 10.81 -0.17
CA ALA A 52 -6.08 12.25 -0.10
C ALA A 52 -5.44 12.96 -1.30
N GLU A 53 -4.24 12.56 -1.73
CA GLU A 53 -3.60 13.06 -2.96
C GLU A 53 -4.43 12.74 -4.20
N LEU A 54 -4.85 11.49 -4.36
CA LEU A 54 -5.68 11.05 -5.48
C LEU A 54 -7.04 11.78 -5.53
N ALA A 55 -7.58 12.15 -4.37
CA ALA A 55 -8.80 12.93 -4.24
C ALA A 55 -8.60 14.44 -4.49
N GLY A 56 -7.38 14.90 -4.78
CA GLY A 56 -7.08 16.32 -5.00
C GLY A 56 -7.04 17.15 -3.72
N CYS A 57 -6.83 16.54 -2.56
CA CYS A 57 -6.85 17.20 -1.25
C CYS A 57 -5.53 17.89 -0.86
N LEU A 58 -4.57 18.05 -1.79
CA LEU A 58 -3.26 18.66 -1.51
C LEU A 58 -3.37 20.01 -0.76
N PRO A 59 -4.23 20.98 -1.15
CA PRO A 59 -4.35 22.23 -0.41
C PRO A 59 -4.79 22.05 1.04
N GLN A 60 -5.73 21.13 1.29
CA GLN A 60 -6.22 20.84 2.64
C GLN A 60 -5.15 20.17 3.49
N MET A 61 -4.37 19.24 2.92
CA MET A 61 -3.25 18.62 3.63
C MET A 61 -2.16 19.64 3.96
N THR A 62 -1.82 20.54 3.03
CA THR A 62 -0.88 21.63 3.29
C THR A 62 -1.35 22.53 4.43
N TRP A 63 -2.65 22.86 4.47
CA TRP A 63 -3.21 23.60 5.60
C TRP A 63 -3.06 22.84 6.92
N GLN A 64 -3.41 21.55 6.93
CA GLN A 64 -3.26 20.71 8.12
C GLN A 64 -1.79 20.60 8.59
N ILE A 65 -0.84 20.48 7.67
CA ILE A 65 0.60 20.47 7.98
C ILE A 65 1.02 21.75 8.71
N LEU A 66 0.58 22.92 8.22
CA LEU A 66 0.89 24.20 8.84
C LEU A 66 0.20 24.34 10.21
N THR A 67 -1.06 23.93 10.32
CA THR A 67 -1.84 24.00 11.57
C THR A 67 -1.24 23.16 12.68
N TYR A 68 -0.68 21.99 12.34
CA TYR A 68 -0.10 21.04 13.29
C TYR A 68 1.43 21.13 13.38
N ASP A 69 2.05 22.15 12.79
CA ASP A 69 3.51 22.39 12.78
C ASP A 69 4.32 21.14 12.34
N GLN A 70 3.86 20.49 11.28
CA GLN A 70 4.48 19.28 10.75
C GLN A 70 5.53 19.62 9.67
N PRO A 71 6.56 18.76 9.48
CA PRO A 71 7.70 19.07 8.62
C PRO A 71 7.41 19.08 7.11
N GLY A 72 6.19 18.71 6.69
CA GLY A 72 5.78 18.65 5.29
C GLY A 72 5.25 17.28 4.86
N LEU A 73 4.48 17.25 3.77
CA LEU A 73 3.85 16.03 3.27
C LEU A 73 4.89 15.00 2.85
N HIS A 74 5.89 15.42 2.07
CA HIS A 74 6.97 14.55 1.63
C HIS A 74 7.80 14.01 2.79
N VAL A 75 8.07 14.83 3.82
CA VAL A 75 8.81 14.36 5.00
C VAL A 75 8.02 13.29 5.77
N LEU A 76 6.68 13.42 5.84
CA LEU A 76 5.82 12.38 6.40
C LEU A 76 5.88 11.10 5.56
N GLN A 77 5.73 11.20 4.23
CA GLN A 77 5.83 10.07 3.29
C GLN A 77 7.19 9.36 3.42
N ASP A 78 8.30 10.11 3.41
CA ASP A 78 9.67 9.61 3.59
C ASP A 78 9.82 8.87 4.91
N THR A 79 9.33 9.48 6.00
CA THR A 79 9.44 8.89 7.34
C THR A 79 8.68 7.58 7.42
N PHE A 80 7.45 7.54 6.90
CA PHE A 80 6.61 6.35 6.92
C PHE A 80 7.15 5.25 6.01
N CYS A 81 7.60 5.58 4.80
CA CYS A 81 8.16 4.61 3.88
C CYS A 81 9.53 4.08 4.32
N ALA A 82 10.38 4.90 4.95
CA ALA A 82 11.61 4.42 5.58
C ALA A 82 11.32 3.41 6.71
N ASN A 83 10.26 3.65 7.51
CA ASN A 83 9.83 2.71 8.54
C ASN A 83 9.26 1.41 7.94
N MET A 84 8.44 1.50 6.89
CA MET A 84 7.95 0.32 6.16
C MET A 84 9.09 -0.49 5.55
N LEU A 85 10.08 0.16 4.96
CA LEU A 85 11.23 -0.53 4.36
C LEU A 85 12.01 -1.30 5.45
N ARG A 86 12.17 -0.72 6.64
CA ARG A 86 12.77 -1.40 7.79
C ARG A 86 11.97 -2.66 8.15
N GLU A 87 10.64 -2.57 8.22
CA GLU A 87 9.77 -3.73 8.47
C GLU A 87 9.87 -4.79 7.37
N ALA A 88 9.84 -4.39 6.09
CA ALA A 88 9.97 -5.28 4.95
C ALA A 88 11.30 -6.04 4.97
N ILE A 89 12.41 -5.35 5.27
CA ILE A 89 13.73 -5.97 5.45
C ILE A 89 13.70 -7.00 6.59
N HIS A 90 13.03 -6.69 7.71
CA HIS A 90 12.90 -7.65 8.81
C HIS A 90 12.09 -8.89 8.42
N ILE A 91 11.00 -8.72 7.66
CA ILE A 91 10.19 -9.82 7.12
C ILE A 91 11.04 -10.68 6.17
N ALA A 92 11.79 -10.06 5.26
CA ALA A 92 12.65 -10.76 4.31
C ALA A 92 13.76 -11.55 5.01
N ARG A 93 14.40 -10.98 6.05
CA ARG A 93 15.42 -11.67 6.87
C ARG A 93 14.87 -12.86 7.64
N ALA A 94 13.57 -12.84 7.96
CA ALA A 94 12.88 -13.94 8.63
C ALA A 94 12.33 -15.00 7.64
N ASP A 95 12.81 -15.01 6.39
CA ASP A 95 12.34 -15.86 5.29
C ASP A 95 10.83 -15.79 5.04
N TYR A 96 10.30 -14.56 5.04
CA TYR A 96 8.95 -14.23 4.62
C TYR A 96 7.85 -15.10 5.26
N PRO A 97 7.69 -15.06 6.60
CA PRO A 97 6.69 -15.88 7.29
C PRO A 97 5.31 -15.67 6.67
N ALA A 98 4.55 -16.75 6.45
CA ALA A 98 3.30 -16.71 5.69
C ALA A 98 2.29 -15.66 6.18
N ARG A 99 2.27 -15.38 7.50
CA ARG A 99 1.42 -14.37 8.13
C ARG A 99 1.79 -12.91 7.81
N HIS A 100 2.99 -12.67 7.28
CA HIS A 100 3.53 -11.35 6.94
C HIS A 100 3.67 -11.12 5.43
N GLN A 101 3.41 -12.14 4.61
CA GLN A 101 3.53 -12.02 3.14
C GLN A 101 2.56 -10.97 2.57
N ASP A 102 1.36 -10.90 3.12
CA ASP A 102 0.34 -9.91 2.78
C ASP A 102 0.83 -8.48 3.07
N LEU A 103 1.23 -8.20 4.31
CA LEU A 103 1.83 -6.94 4.73
C LEU A 103 3.07 -6.57 3.89
N PHE A 104 3.92 -7.55 3.57
CA PHE A 104 5.13 -7.31 2.78
C PHE A 104 4.82 -6.82 1.36
N MET A 105 3.84 -7.45 0.69
CA MET A 105 3.37 -7.00 -0.62
C MET A 105 2.67 -5.65 -0.54
N GLU A 106 1.88 -5.42 0.51
CA GLU A 106 1.22 -4.13 0.76
C GLU A 106 2.24 -2.99 0.92
N GLN A 107 3.30 -3.19 1.70
CA GLN A 107 4.37 -2.21 1.87
C GLN A 107 5.09 -1.88 0.56
N ALA A 108 5.43 -2.91 -0.23
CA ALA A 108 6.03 -2.73 -1.55
C ALA A 108 5.09 -2.01 -2.53
N ALA A 109 3.79 -2.30 -2.49
CA ALA A 109 2.80 -1.62 -3.32
C ALA A 109 2.67 -0.15 -2.95
N LEU A 110 2.44 0.14 -1.66
CA LEU A 110 2.17 1.48 -1.16
C LEU A 110 3.39 2.40 -1.34
N CYS A 111 4.55 2.05 -0.78
CA CYS A 111 5.74 2.89 -0.94
C CYS A 111 6.28 2.86 -2.37
N GLY A 112 6.03 1.78 -3.10
CA GLY A 112 6.30 1.73 -4.53
C GLY A 112 5.61 2.82 -5.35
N MET A 113 4.36 3.14 -5.04
CA MET A 113 3.62 4.20 -5.72
C MET A 113 4.27 5.59 -5.52
N TYR A 114 4.90 5.81 -4.37
CA TYR A 114 5.68 7.03 -4.09
C TYR A 114 7.10 7.01 -4.68
N GLY A 115 7.52 5.91 -5.30
CA GLY A 115 8.80 5.83 -6.01
C GLY A 115 9.99 5.31 -5.20
N TYR A 116 9.76 4.74 -4.00
CA TYR A 116 10.85 4.15 -3.21
C TYR A 116 11.31 2.82 -3.84
N ALA A 117 12.35 2.90 -4.66
CA ALA A 117 12.88 1.79 -5.45
C ALA A 117 13.52 0.66 -4.60
N GLU A 118 13.86 0.93 -3.34
CA GLU A 118 14.49 -0.02 -2.43
C GLU A 118 13.63 -1.27 -2.15
N PHE A 119 12.32 -1.18 -2.40
CA PHE A 119 11.40 -2.32 -2.33
C PHE A 119 11.50 -3.28 -3.53
N PHE A 120 12.15 -2.90 -4.62
CA PHE A 120 12.15 -3.66 -5.88
C PHE A 120 13.43 -4.47 -6.10
N GLN A 121 13.78 -5.25 -5.08
CA GLN A 121 14.91 -6.16 -5.13
C GLN A 121 14.52 -7.47 -5.84
N TYR A 122 15.38 -7.98 -6.73
CA TYR A 122 15.10 -9.23 -7.45
C TYR A 122 14.75 -10.43 -6.55
N PRO A 123 15.45 -10.69 -5.41
CA PRO A 123 15.07 -11.77 -4.51
C PRO A 123 13.67 -11.61 -3.89
N TRP A 124 13.19 -10.37 -3.76
CA TRP A 124 11.85 -10.09 -3.22
C TRP A 124 10.78 -10.37 -4.28
N LEU A 125 11.04 -10.00 -5.54
CA LEU A 125 10.17 -10.33 -6.68
C LEU A 125 10.00 -11.84 -6.83
N ASP A 126 11.10 -12.58 -6.84
CA ASP A 126 11.10 -14.04 -6.97
C ASP A 126 10.24 -14.71 -5.88
N LYS A 127 10.38 -14.24 -4.64
CA LYS A 127 9.56 -14.70 -3.51
C LYS A 127 8.09 -14.35 -3.68
N ILE A 128 7.74 -13.13 -4.08
CA ILE A 128 6.34 -12.74 -4.32
C ILE A 128 5.71 -13.64 -5.39
N LEU A 129 6.39 -13.84 -6.52
CA LEU A 129 5.91 -14.71 -7.60
C LEU A 129 5.76 -16.16 -7.15
N SER A 130 6.63 -16.66 -6.27
CA SER A 130 6.53 -18.02 -5.71
C SER A 130 5.28 -18.25 -4.84
N TRP A 131 4.63 -17.18 -4.35
CA TRP A 131 3.40 -17.30 -3.56
C TRP A 131 2.13 -17.29 -4.43
N GLN A 132 2.27 -17.02 -5.73
CA GLN A 132 1.17 -17.07 -6.68
C GLN A 132 0.76 -18.51 -6.94
N ASP A 133 -0.54 -18.79 -6.90
CA ASP A 133 -1.06 -20.08 -7.32
C ASP A 133 -0.83 -20.29 -8.82
N HIS A 134 -0.05 -21.31 -9.20
CA HIS A 134 0.33 -21.52 -10.60
C HIS A 134 -0.84 -21.86 -11.53
N GLN A 135 -1.97 -22.34 -11.01
CA GLN A 135 -3.13 -22.70 -11.84
C GLN A 135 -4.11 -21.54 -11.98
N ARG A 136 -4.36 -20.81 -10.88
CA ARG A 136 -5.37 -19.73 -10.81
C ARG A 136 -4.78 -18.34 -10.99
N GLY A 137 -3.47 -18.17 -10.81
CA GLY A 137 -2.79 -16.88 -10.84
C GLY A 137 -3.10 -15.97 -9.64
N CYS A 138 -3.87 -16.43 -8.67
CA CYS A 138 -4.25 -15.67 -7.48
C CYS A 138 -3.37 -16.01 -6.28
N TYR A 139 -3.55 -15.30 -5.16
CA TYR A 139 -2.82 -15.56 -3.94
C TYR A 139 -3.72 -16.22 -2.89
N THR A 140 -3.17 -17.20 -2.18
CA THR A 140 -3.89 -18.01 -1.17
C THR A 140 -3.11 -18.08 0.14
N TRP A 141 -3.76 -18.53 1.21
CA TRP A 141 -3.09 -18.79 2.49
C TRP A 141 -3.64 -20.06 3.15
N ALA A 142 -2.75 -21.03 3.41
CA ALA A 142 -3.08 -22.29 4.07
C ALA A 142 -3.44 -22.12 5.57
N GLY A 143 -3.01 -21.01 6.19
CA GLY A 143 -3.30 -20.70 7.59
C GLY A 143 -4.73 -20.24 7.86
N TRP A 144 -5.53 -19.98 6.82
CA TRP A 144 -6.97 -19.79 6.96
C TRP A 144 -7.68 -21.10 6.62
N PRO A 145 -8.30 -21.78 7.60
CA PRO A 145 -9.14 -22.94 7.34
C PRO A 145 -10.23 -22.61 6.30
N LEU A 146 -10.61 -23.58 5.47
CA LEU A 146 -11.92 -23.56 4.81
C LEU A 146 -12.95 -23.52 5.95
N GLU A 147 -13.64 -22.38 6.14
CA GLU A 147 -14.73 -22.31 7.09
C GLU A 147 -15.72 -23.43 6.77
N LYS A 148 -15.88 -24.38 7.70
CA LYS A 148 -17.06 -25.24 7.73
C LYS A 148 -18.27 -24.32 7.83
N HIS A 149 -19.32 -24.59 7.05
CA HIS A 149 -20.59 -23.88 7.14
C HIS A 149 -21.02 -23.71 8.62
N VAL A 150 -20.83 -22.50 9.17
CA VAL A 150 -21.33 -22.17 10.51
C VAL A 150 -22.82 -21.87 10.35
N THR A 151 -23.65 -22.87 10.63
CA THR A 151 -25.07 -22.66 10.89
C THR A 151 -25.21 -21.97 12.25
N GLY A 152 -25.45 -20.65 12.24
CA GLY A 152 -25.97 -19.93 13.40
C GLY A 152 -25.12 -18.78 13.91
N SER A 153 -25.81 -17.67 14.17
CA SER A 153 -25.37 -16.39 14.74
C SER A 153 -24.74 -15.38 13.77
N HIS A 154 -25.47 -14.30 13.53
CA HIS A 154 -25.00 -13.10 12.83
C HIS A 154 -24.01 -12.32 13.70
N HIS A 155 -22.78 -12.83 13.86
CA HIS A 155 -21.64 -11.98 14.17
C HIS A 155 -21.14 -11.38 12.85
N ILE A 156 -21.44 -10.10 12.61
CA ILE A 156 -20.76 -9.33 11.56
C ILE A 156 -19.32 -9.13 12.04
N SER A 157 -18.44 -10.08 11.73
CA SER A 157 -17.00 -9.83 11.80
C SER A 157 -16.64 -8.87 10.66
N LYS A 158 -15.90 -7.82 10.97
CA LYS A 158 -15.33 -6.94 9.95
C LYS A 158 -14.30 -7.79 9.20
N ARG A 159 -14.69 -8.33 8.04
CA ARG A 159 -13.80 -9.16 7.22
C ARG A 159 -12.71 -8.27 6.64
N GLU A 160 -11.50 -8.38 7.16
CA GLU A 160 -10.30 -7.75 6.59
C GLU A 160 -9.94 -8.41 5.25
N GLU A 161 -10.35 -9.68 5.05
CA GLU A 161 -10.08 -10.47 3.85
C GLU A 161 -11.37 -11.13 3.31
N ARG A 162 -11.55 -11.14 1.99
CA ARG A 162 -12.66 -11.83 1.29
C ARG A 162 -12.11 -13.02 0.50
N ARG A 163 -12.51 -14.22 0.90
CA ARG A 163 -12.24 -15.45 0.13
C ARG A 163 -13.22 -15.58 -1.04
N LEU A 164 -12.70 -15.86 -2.23
CA LEU A 164 -13.44 -16.16 -3.45
C LEU A 164 -13.80 -17.66 -3.52
N ALA A 165 -14.72 -18.03 -4.41
CA ALA A 165 -15.27 -19.39 -4.49
C ALA A 165 -14.21 -20.46 -4.83
N ASP A 166 -13.18 -20.08 -5.58
CA ASP A 166 -12.04 -20.90 -5.93
C ASP A 166 -10.97 -20.99 -4.83
N GLY A 167 -11.17 -20.34 -3.68
CA GLY A 167 -10.23 -20.32 -2.57
C GLY A 167 -9.21 -19.17 -2.59
N CYS A 168 -9.22 -18.34 -3.64
CA CYS A 168 -8.38 -17.14 -3.72
C CYS A 168 -8.75 -16.12 -2.64
N LEU A 169 -7.76 -15.34 -2.21
CA LEU A 169 -7.93 -14.26 -1.25
C LEU A 169 -7.93 -12.93 -1.99
N CYS A 170 -9.03 -12.18 -1.89
CA CYS A 170 -9.28 -10.97 -2.67
C CYS A 170 -8.30 -9.85 -2.32
N HIS A 171 -8.16 -9.52 -1.04
CA HIS A 171 -7.25 -8.47 -0.57
C HIS A 171 -5.80 -8.88 -0.87
N ARG A 172 -5.39 -10.09 -0.47
CA ARG A 172 -4.04 -10.60 -0.73
C ARG A 172 -3.67 -10.61 -2.22
N THR A 173 -4.60 -11.01 -3.09
CA THR A 173 -4.39 -10.98 -4.56
C THR A 173 -4.30 -9.53 -5.06
N THR A 174 -5.09 -8.62 -4.51
CA THR A 174 -5.07 -7.20 -4.87
C THR A 174 -3.73 -6.55 -4.49
N VAL A 175 -3.25 -6.75 -3.26
CA VAL A 175 -1.97 -6.17 -2.83
C VAL A 175 -0.78 -6.78 -3.58
N ALA A 176 -0.85 -8.07 -3.90
CA ALA A 176 0.16 -8.71 -4.74
C ALA A 176 0.19 -8.12 -6.15
N ALA A 177 -0.98 -7.98 -6.79
CA ALA A 177 -1.09 -7.34 -8.09
C ALA A 177 -0.57 -5.90 -8.06
N ALA A 178 -0.92 -5.13 -7.03
CA ALA A 178 -0.44 -3.76 -6.84
C ALA A 178 1.09 -3.70 -6.69
N ALA A 179 1.70 -4.60 -5.92
CA ALA A 179 3.15 -4.70 -5.79
C ALA A 179 3.82 -5.03 -7.12
N LEU A 180 3.31 -6.04 -7.84
CA LEU A 180 3.83 -6.45 -9.14
C LEU A 180 3.73 -5.34 -10.19
N VAL A 181 2.67 -4.53 -10.17
CA VAL A 181 2.55 -3.33 -11.03
C VAL A 181 3.69 -2.35 -10.73
N GLN A 182 4.06 -2.14 -9.46
CA GLN A 182 5.18 -1.27 -9.14
C GLN A 182 6.53 -1.86 -9.58
N TYR A 183 6.72 -3.19 -9.51
CA TYR A 183 7.89 -3.83 -10.12
C TYR A 183 7.97 -3.57 -11.63
N VAL A 184 6.86 -3.74 -12.36
CA VAL A 184 6.81 -3.48 -13.81
C VAL A 184 7.15 -2.02 -14.10
N ARG A 185 6.58 -1.08 -13.33
CA ARG A 185 6.89 0.35 -13.43
C ARG A 185 8.39 0.59 -13.22
N TYR A 186 8.96 0.11 -12.12
CA TYR A 186 10.38 0.29 -11.80
C TYR A 186 11.30 -0.26 -12.88
N LEU A 187 11.04 -1.48 -13.36
CA LEU A 187 11.83 -2.10 -14.44
C LEU A 187 11.75 -1.29 -15.73
N THR A 188 10.56 -0.78 -16.08
CA THR A 188 10.34 0.02 -17.27
C THR A 188 11.06 1.37 -17.18
N GLU A 189 10.90 2.08 -16.05
CA GLU A 189 11.57 3.37 -15.80
C GLU A 189 13.09 3.22 -15.84
N THR A 190 13.62 2.16 -15.22
CA THR A 190 15.07 1.86 -15.22
C THR A 190 15.58 1.56 -16.62
N TYR A 191 14.85 0.74 -17.40
CA TYR A 191 15.22 0.40 -18.76
C TYR A 191 15.25 1.64 -19.67
N VAL A 192 14.22 2.49 -19.60
CA VAL A 192 14.15 3.74 -20.37
C VAL A 192 15.30 4.67 -19.99
N ALA A 193 15.58 4.85 -18.70
CA ALA A 193 16.69 5.69 -18.24
C ALA A 193 18.05 5.24 -18.77
N GLN A 194 18.30 3.93 -18.80
CA GLN A 194 19.53 3.34 -19.36
C GLN A 194 19.65 3.64 -20.86
N GLN A 195 18.56 3.52 -21.63
CA GLN A 195 18.58 3.84 -23.06
C GLN A 195 18.84 5.33 -23.31
N THR A 196 18.23 6.23 -22.53
CA THR A 196 18.46 7.68 -22.66
C THR A 196 19.93 8.02 -22.39
N GLN A 197 20.52 7.47 -21.33
CA GLN A 197 21.95 7.69 -21.04
C GLN A 197 22.86 7.19 -22.17
N GLN A 198 22.55 6.04 -22.77
CA GLN A 198 23.31 5.52 -23.90
C GLN A 198 23.23 6.45 -25.13
N LEU A 199 22.06 7.02 -25.42
CA LEU A 199 21.87 7.99 -26.50
C LEU A 199 22.62 9.29 -26.21
N ASP A 200 22.52 9.83 -25.00
CA ASP A 200 23.21 11.07 -24.62
C ASP A 200 24.73 10.92 -24.71
N HIS A 201 25.28 9.76 -24.35
CA HIS A 201 26.70 9.44 -24.53
C HIS A 201 27.11 9.37 -26.01
N LEU A 202 26.25 8.88 -26.90
CA LEU A 202 26.52 8.85 -28.34
C LEU A 202 26.50 10.25 -28.97
N PHE A 203 25.63 11.15 -28.52
CA PHE A 203 25.53 12.51 -29.05
C PHE A 203 26.49 13.52 -28.41
N SER A 204 26.97 13.27 -27.18
CA SER A 204 27.98 14.12 -26.51
C SER A 204 29.41 13.85 -26.98
N GLY A 205 29.61 12.80 -27.79
CA GLY A 205 30.89 12.42 -28.39
C GLY A 205 31.07 12.86 -29.85
N LEU A 206 30.11 13.62 -30.41
CA LEU A 206 30.17 14.29 -31.72
C LEU A 206 30.37 15.80 -31.52
#